data_AF-A0A0N1H5J9-F1
#
_entry.id   AF-A0A0N1H5J9-F1
#
_cell.length_a   1.000
_cell.length_b   1.000
_cell.length_c   1.000
_cell.angle_alpha   90.00
_cell.angle_beta   90.00
_cell.angle_gamma   90.00
#
_symmetry.space_group_name_H-M   'P 1'
#
loop_
_entity.id
_entity.type
_entity.pdbx_description
1 polymer ?
#
loop_
_entity_poly.entity_id
_entity_poly.type
_entity_poly.pdbx_seq_one_letter_code
_entity_poly.pdbx_strand_id
1 'polypeptide(L)'
;MRNPLDFFRSSAPKEEDPSTNPPKSLTEQAAQATQEAAERLHRQLTTTADGVSNNNAFAQPETYVAAVVLTTAALVLRRFYKSHLRRIPQATDIPARFLRSRSIFGRVASVGDGDNFRLYHTPGGLLTGWGILPWRRVPTAKKALQNQTIHVRLAGIDAPELPHFGRPEQPYAQDALNWLTGYIGERRVRAYVYKQDQYSRVVATVFVRKWLLRRDVGLQMLREGFATVYEANTGAEFGTKQTEEKYRKAEQWAKFRRKGLWAGRKDAGFETPGEYKKRFGSGSPV
;
A
#
# COMPACT_ATOMS: atom_id res chain seq x y z
N MET A 1 -8.99 84.57 49.67
CA MET A 1 -9.01 85.02 51.08
C MET A 1 -8.86 83.76 51.94
N ARG A 2 -7.96 83.60 52.91
CA ARG A 2 -6.89 84.39 53.51
C ARG A 2 -5.95 83.34 54.15
N ASN A 3 -4.65 83.50 53.90
CA ASN A 3 -3.52 83.11 54.76
C ASN A 3 -3.60 83.93 56.08
N PRO A 4 -2.69 83.84 57.09
CA PRO A 4 -1.63 82.87 57.42
C PRO A 4 -1.42 82.64 58.97
N LEU A 5 -0.36 81.88 59.35
CA LEU A 5 0.46 81.93 60.60
C LEU A 5 -0.24 81.69 61.97
N ASP A 6 0.24 80.86 62.90
CA ASP A 6 1.57 80.83 63.56
C ASP A 6 1.71 79.49 64.33
N PHE A 7 2.81 78.73 64.19
CA PHE A 7 4.10 78.78 64.91
C PHE A 7 4.24 77.74 66.07
N PHE A 8 5.14 76.77 65.82
CA PHE A 8 6.00 76.00 66.74
C PHE A 8 5.41 74.99 67.76
N ARG A 9 5.72 73.70 67.56
CA ARG A 9 6.67 72.95 68.44
C ARG A 9 7.16 71.62 67.82
N SER A 10 8.44 71.63 67.44
CA SER A 10 9.46 70.57 67.61
C SER A 10 9.03 69.10 67.77
N SER A 11 9.35 68.29 66.75
CA SER A 11 9.77 66.89 66.91
C SER A 11 10.96 66.64 66.00
N ALA A 12 12.15 66.50 66.61
CA ALA A 12 13.41 66.21 65.94
C ALA A 12 13.34 64.88 65.16
N PRO A 13 14.08 64.75 64.04
CA PRO A 13 14.24 63.48 63.35
C PRO A 13 15.12 62.57 64.21
N LYS A 14 14.66 61.34 64.43
CA LYS A 14 15.46 60.28 65.06
C LYS A 14 16.50 59.87 64.02
N GLU A 15 17.76 60.23 64.26
CA GLU A 15 18.91 59.75 63.49
C GLU A 15 18.88 58.21 63.46
N GLU A 16 18.86 57.64 62.25
CA GLU A 16 19.20 56.25 62.01
C GLU A 16 20.71 56.10 62.16
N ASP A 17 21.13 55.42 63.24
CA ASP A 17 22.51 54.99 63.43
C ASP A 17 22.95 54.02 62.32
N PRO A 18 24.09 54.26 61.66
CA PRO A 18 24.66 53.31 60.72
C PRO A 18 25.46 52.25 61.51
N SER A 19 24.77 51.29 62.13
CA SER A 19 25.43 50.10 62.69
C SER A 19 25.78 49.13 61.55
N THR A 20 26.77 49.57 60.77
CA THR A 20 27.51 48.72 59.85
C THR A 20 28.19 47.66 60.70
N ASN A 21 27.64 46.43 60.70
CA ASN A 21 28.31 45.28 61.29
C ASN A 21 29.76 45.24 60.74
N PRO A 22 30.78 44.98 61.58
CA PRO A 22 32.15 44.93 61.12
C PRO A 22 32.27 43.92 59.98
N PRO A 23 33.12 44.19 58.96
CA PRO A 23 33.35 43.21 57.91
C PRO A 23 33.83 41.92 58.56
N LYS A 24 33.00 40.87 58.47
CA LYS A 24 33.32 39.52 58.91
C LYS A 24 34.72 39.18 58.41
N SER A 25 35.55 38.62 59.28
CA SER A 25 36.94 38.28 58.93
C SER A 25 36.98 37.41 57.66
N LEU A 26 38.04 37.51 56.85
CA LEU A 26 38.18 36.70 55.62
C LEU A 26 37.92 35.20 55.88
N THR A 27 38.30 34.74 57.07
CA THR A 27 38.04 33.39 57.58
C THR A 27 36.56 33.09 57.84
N GLU A 28 35.79 34.04 58.38
CA GLU A 28 34.35 33.88 58.59
C GLU A 28 33.55 33.93 57.28
N GLN A 29 33.97 34.76 56.32
CA GLN A 29 33.35 34.80 54.99
C GLN A 29 33.63 33.51 54.21
N ALA A 30 34.85 33.00 54.29
CA ALA A 30 35.21 31.70 53.71
C ALA A 30 34.41 30.56 54.37
N ALA A 31 34.22 30.59 55.69
CA ALA A 31 33.43 29.59 56.42
C ALA A 31 31.93 29.64 56.07
N GLN A 32 31.36 30.83 55.84
CA GLN A 32 29.97 30.97 55.41
C GLN A 32 29.78 30.52 53.96
N ALA A 33 30.71 30.87 53.05
CA ALA A 33 30.66 30.43 51.67
C ALA A 33 30.76 28.90 51.53
N THR A 34 31.58 28.24 52.37
CA THR A 34 31.66 26.77 52.39
C THR A 34 30.40 26.12 52.95
N GLN A 35 29.78 26.71 53.98
CA GLN A 35 28.50 26.24 54.50
C GLN A 35 27.37 26.37 53.48
N GLU A 36 27.26 27.50 52.79
CA GLU A 36 26.27 27.69 51.73
C GLU A 36 26.51 26.76 50.53
N ALA A 37 27.77 26.55 50.15
CA ALA A 37 28.13 25.59 49.10
C ALA A 37 27.76 24.15 49.50
N ALA A 38 28.00 23.76 50.76
CA ALA A 38 27.62 22.46 51.29
C ALA A 38 26.09 22.27 51.31
N GLU A 39 25.32 23.29 51.70
CA GLU A 39 23.85 23.24 51.64
C GLU A 39 23.30 23.16 50.23
N ARG A 40 23.91 23.88 49.27
CA ARG A 40 23.54 23.83 47.85
C ARG A 40 23.80 22.45 47.27
N LEU A 41 24.96 21.86 47.58
CA LEU A 41 25.28 20.49 47.19
C LEU A 41 24.31 19.51 47.83
N HIS A 42 23.98 19.67 49.11
CA HIS A 42 23.03 18.79 49.78
C HIS A 42 21.63 18.88 49.16
N ARG A 43 21.14 20.09 48.85
CA ARG A 43 19.87 20.30 48.13
C ARG A 43 19.87 19.75 46.71
N GLN A 44 20.99 19.90 45.99
CA GLN A 44 21.13 19.30 44.66
C GLN A 44 21.08 17.78 44.76
N LEU A 45 21.84 17.19 45.68
CA LEU A 45 21.87 15.75 45.92
C LEU A 45 20.50 15.19 46.31
N THR A 46 19.76 15.83 47.22
CA THR A 46 18.41 15.41 47.60
C THR A 46 17.42 15.52 46.43
N THR A 47 17.46 16.60 45.66
CA THR A 47 16.58 16.77 44.48
C THR A 47 16.85 15.71 43.41
N THR A 48 18.13 15.39 43.13
CA THR A 48 18.47 14.26 42.24
C THR A 48 18.10 12.91 42.85
N ALA A 49 18.24 12.73 44.16
CA ALA A 49 17.88 11.48 44.84
C ALA A 49 16.36 11.26 44.81
N ASP A 50 15.54 12.30 44.95
CA ASP A 50 14.08 12.23 44.83
C ASP A 50 13.64 11.94 43.38
N GLY A 51 14.32 12.54 42.39
CA GLY A 51 14.12 12.24 40.97
C GLY A 51 14.51 10.82 40.56
N VAL A 52 15.55 10.25 41.19
CA VAL A 52 16.02 8.87 40.98
C VAL A 52 15.24 7.84 41.81
N SER A 53 14.70 8.23 42.96
CA SER A 53 13.91 7.34 43.84
C SER A 53 12.48 7.12 43.37
N ASN A 54 12.02 7.87 42.35
CA ASN A 54 10.72 7.61 41.71
C ASN A 54 10.75 6.39 40.75
N ASN A 55 11.51 5.36 41.11
CA ASN A 55 11.47 4.03 40.50
C ASN A 55 10.07 3.38 40.62
N ASN A 56 9.25 3.89 41.54
CA ASN A 56 7.87 3.45 41.72
C ASN A 56 6.97 3.84 40.54
N ALA A 57 7.32 4.85 39.74
CA ALA A 57 6.55 5.20 38.53
C ALA A 57 6.49 4.04 37.51
N PHE A 58 7.56 3.24 37.42
CA PHE A 58 7.61 2.04 36.57
C PHE A 58 6.98 0.81 37.23
N ALA A 59 6.84 0.81 38.56
CA ALA A 59 6.21 -0.27 39.33
C ALA A 59 4.69 -0.07 39.54
N GLN A 60 4.11 1.04 39.06
CA GLN A 60 2.67 1.25 39.13
C GLN A 60 1.92 0.25 38.24
N PRO A 61 0.79 -0.33 38.72
CA PRO A 61 -0.04 -1.26 37.92
C PRO A 61 -0.52 -0.60 36.61
N GLU A 62 -0.79 0.70 36.62
CA GLU A 62 -1.17 1.49 35.45
C GLU A 62 -0.11 1.47 34.36
N THR A 63 1.17 1.55 34.72
CA THR A 63 2.30 1.51 33.78
C THR A 63 2.40 0.13 33.11
N TYR A 64 2.18 -0.96 33.85
CA TYR A 64 2.12 -2.30 33.28
C TYR A 64 0.92 -2.47 32.33
N VAL A 65 -0.27 -1.97 32.70
CA VAL A 65 -1.45 -2.02 31.84
C VAL A 65 -1.20 -1.22 30.56
N ALA A 66 -0.68 0.00 30.66
CA ALA A 66 -0.33 0.83 29.51
C ALA A 66 0.70 0.16 28.60
N ALA A 67 1.75 -0.46 29.17
CA ALA A 67 2.76 -1.18 28.42
C ALA A 67 2.19 -2.41 27.70
N VAL A 68 1.33 -3.19 28.36
CA VAL A 68 0.66 -4.36 27.75
C VAL A 68 -0.26 -3.92 26.62
N VAL A 69 -1.06 -2.88 26.81
CA VAL A 69 -1.95 -2.31 25.78
C VAL A 69 -1.15 -1.78 24.59
N LEU A 70 -0.08 -1.03 24.83
CA LEU A 70 0.78 -0.51 23.77
C LEU A 70 1.43 -1.65 22.97
N THR A 71 1.94 -2.66 23.68
CA THR A 71 2.62 -3.81 23.06
C THR A 71 1.65 -4.64 22.23
N THR A 72 0.46 -4.95 22.76
CA THR A 72 -0.59 -5.67 22.02
C THR A 72 -1.08 -4.86 20.82
N ALA A 73 -1.32 -3.56 20.98
CA ALA A 73 -1.69 -2.67 19.88
C ALA A 73 -0.61 -2.65 18.78
N ALA A 74 0.67 -2.56 19.16
CA ALA A 74 1.79 -2.58 18.21
C ALA A 74 1.88 -3.92 17.45
N LEU A 75 1.68 -5.06 18.13
CA LEU A 75 1.66 -6.38 17.51
C LEU A 75 0.47 -6.53 16.54
N VAL A 76 -0.72 -6.09 16.93
CA VAL A 76 -1.92 -6.10 16.09
C VAL A 76 -1.71 -5.22 14.86
N LEU A 77 -1.18 -4.01 15.04
CA LEU A 77 -0.91 -3.08 13.94
C LEU A 77 0.14 -3.63 12.98
N ARG A 78 1.22 -4.24 13.51
CA ARG A 78 2.24 -4.91 12.69
C ARG A 78 1.65 -6.09 11.92
N ARG A 79 0.81 -6.91 12.56
CA ARG A 79 0.12 -8.05 11.92
C ARG A 79 -0.81 -7.56 10.81
N PHE A 80 -1.58 -6.51 11.08
CA PHE A 80 -2.46 -5.85 10.12
C PHE A 80 -1.68 -5.30 8.92
N TYR A 81 -0.58 -4.56 9.18
CA TYR A 81 0.30 -4.04 8.16
C TYR A 81 0.85 -5.16 7.26
N LYS A 82 1.42 -6.21 7.85
CA LYS A 82 1.96 -7.36 7.09
C LYS A 82 0.89 -8.12 6.30
N SER A 83 -0.35 -8.12 6.76
CA SER A 83 -1.46 -8.84 6.14
C SER A 83 -2.18 -8.04 5.04
N HIS A 84 -2.32 -6.73 5.18
CA HIS A 84 -3.17 -5.89 4.32
C HIS A 84 -2.43 -4.75 3.61
N LEU A 85 -1.35 -4.23 4.20
CA LEU A 85 -0.68 -3.01 3.73
C LEU A 85 0.70 -3.26 3.13
N ARG A 86 1.29 -4.44 3.37
CA ARG A 86 2.58 -4.81 2.80
C ARG A 86 2.46 -4.98 1.29
N ARG A 87 3.32 -4.27 0.56
CA ARG A 87 3.42 -4.39 -0.90
C ARG A 87 4.04 -5.73 -1.30
N ILE A 88 3.63 -6.22 -2.47
CA ILE A 88 4.02 -7.47 -3.11
C ILE A 88 4.55 -7.02 -4.48
N PRO A 89 5.87 -7.11 -4.72
CA PRO A 89 6.45 -6.62 -5.95
C PRO A 89 6.25 -7.59 -7.12
N GLN A 90 6.39 -8.90 -6.91
CA GLN A 90 6.28 -9.90 -7.97
C GLN A 90 5.21 -10.96 -7.68
N ALA A 91 4.84 -11.73 -8.71
CA ALA A 91 3.88 -12.82 -8.57
C ALA A 91 4.40 -13.97 -7.68
N THR A 92 5.72 -14.18 -7.68
CA THR A 92 6.42 -15.16 -6.82
C THR A 92 6.35 -14.83 -5.34
N ASP A 93 6.23 -13.55 -5.00
CA ASP A 93 6.13 -13.09 -3.61
C ASP A 93 4.71 -13.22 -3.03
N ILE A 94 3.75 -13.69 -3.83
CA ILE A 94 2.37 -13.90 -3.39
C ILE A 94 2.35 -15.12 -2.48
N PRO A 95 1.97 -14.98 -1.19
CA PRO A 95 1.93 -16.12 -0.29
C PRO A 95 0.81 -17.07 -0.71
N ALA A 96 1.05 -18.39 -0.64
CA ALA A 96 0.07 -19.42 -1.04
C ALA A 96 -1.31 -19.23 -0.41
N ARG A 97 -1.38 -18.76 0.85
CA ARG A 97 -2.64 -18.43 1.54
C ARG A 97 -3.50 -17.35 0.86
N PHE A 98 -2.94 -16.52 -0.02
CA PHE A 98 -3.69 -15.50 -0.77
C PHE A 98 -4.34 -16.07 -2.02
N LEU A 99 -3.82 -17.18 -2.54
CA LEU A 99 -4.39 -17.88 -3.67
C LEU A 99 -5.82 -18.33 -3.30
N ARG A 100 -6.78 -18.08 -4.19
CA ARG A 100 -8.23 -18.34 -4.07
C ARG A 100 -8.98 -17.58 -2.97
N SER A 101 -8.30 -16.93 -2.02
CA SER A 101 -8.94 -16.31 -0.85
C SER A 101 -8.95 -14.78 -0.91
N ARG A 102 -7.93 -14.16 -1.52
CA ARG A 102 -7.74 -12.70 -1.48
C ARG A 102 -7.61 -12.10 -2.86
N SER A 103 -7.95 -10.82 -2.91
CA SER A 103 -7.74 -9.99 -4.09
C SER A 103 -6.56 -9.05 -3.88
N ILE A 104 -5.79 -8.86 -4.95
CA ILE A 104 -4.70 -7.91 -5.04
C ILE A 104 -5.22 -6.65 -5.71
N PHE A 105 -5.00 -5.50 -5.09
CA PHE A 105 -5.41 -4.21 -5.63
C PHE A 105 -4.20 -3.44 -6.14
N GLY A 106 -4.25 -2.91 -7.35
CA GLY A 106 -3.11 -2.24 -7.96
C GLY A 106 -3.46 -1.36 -9.13
N ARG A 107 -2.48 -0.63 -9.65
CA ARG A 107 -2.56 0.12 -10.91
C ARG A 107 -1.93 -0.70 -12.03
N VAL A 108 -2.59 -0.76 -13.18
CA VAL A 108 -2.02 -1.40 -14.37
C VAL A 108 -0.82 -0.57 -14.84
N ALA A 109 0.33 -1.21 -14.94
CA ALA A 109 1.60 -0.58 -15.32
C ALA A 109 1.83 -0.68 -16.83
N SER A 110 1.61 -1.86 -17.42
CA SER A 110 1.72 -2.09 -18.86
C SER A 110 0.88 -3.29 -19.26
N VAL A 111 0.41 -3.32 -20.51
CA VAL A 111 -0.23 -4.47 -21.14
C VAL A 111 0.74 -4.96 -22.21
N GLY A 112 1.06 -6.26 -22.19
CA GLY A 112 2.03 -6.86 -23.12
C GLY A 112 1.37 -7.72 -24.18
N ASP A 113 0.34 -8.47 -23.78
CA ASP A 113 -0.39 -9.40 -24.64
C ASP A 113 -1.91 -9.17 -24.53
N GLY A 114 -2.68 -9.81 -25.39
CA GLY A 114 -4.14 -9.74 -25.38
C GLY A 114 -4.81 -10.32 -24.12
N ASP A 115 -4.12 -11.16 -23.33
CA ASP A 115 -4.65 -11.79 -22.11
C ASP A 115 -3.79 -11.57 -20.86
N ASN A 116 -2.65 -10.87 -20.99
CA ASN A 116 -1.68 -10.66 -19.92
C ASN A 116 -1.36 -9.17 -19.70
N PHE A 117 -1.16 -8.79 -18.45
CA PHE A 117 -0.72 -7.44 -18.09
C PHE A 117 0.12 -7.42 -16.82
N ARG A 118 0.85 -6.31 -16.62
CA ARG A 118 1.65 -6.05 -15.43
C ARG A 118 0.90 -5.14 -14.47
N LEU A 119 0.76 -5.59 -13.23
CA LEU A 119 0.07 -4.89 -12.15
C LEU A 119 1.08 -4.37 -11.13
N TYR A 120 1.07 -3.07 -10.88
CA TYR A 120 1.80 -2.49 -9.76
C TYR A 120 0.92 -2.51 -8.50
N HIS A 121 1.30 -3.30 -7.48
CA HIS A 121 0.49 -3.45 -6.28
C HIS A 121 0.48 -2.17 -5.43
N THR A 122 -0.71 -1.64 -5.17
CA THR A 122 -0.94 -0.45 -4.33
C THR A 122 -1.88 -0.80 -3.18
N PRO A 123 -1.40 -1.48 -2.13
CA PRO A 123 -2.26 -2.00 -1.06
C PRO A 123 -3.04 -0.88 -0.36
N GLY A 124 -4.36 -1.06 -0.24
CA GLY A 124 -5.30 -0.07 0.31
C GLY A 124 -5.61 1.14 -0.58
N GLY A 125 -4.90 1.31 -1.70
CA GLY A 125 -5.21 2.33 -2.69
C GLY A 125 -5.23 3.74 -2.10
N LEU A 126 -6.32 4.47 -2.35
CA LEU A 126 -6.44 5.87 -1.94
C LEU A 126 -6.44 6.03 -0.42
N LEU A 127 -7.06 5.09 0.31
CA LEU A 127 -7.18 5.12 1.78
C LEU A 127 -5.82 5.06 2.49
N THR A 128 -4.80 4.52 1.82
CA THR A 128 -3.45 4.36 2.36
C THR A 128 -2.45 5.31 1.69
N GLY A 129 -2.99 6.37 1.06
CA GLY A 129 -2.25 7.48 0.50
C GLY A 129 -1.63 7.24 -0.88
N TRP A 130 -1.93 6.12 -1.55
CA TRP A 130 -1.41 5.89 -2.91
C TRP A 130 -2.02 6.88 -3.90
N GLY A 131 -1.16 7.67 -4.53
CA GLY A 131 -1.52 8.74 -5.47
C GLY A 131 -1.84 10.09 -4.82
N ILE A 132 -1.96 10.17 -3.50
CA ILE A 132 -2.11 11.44 -2.76
C ILE A 132 -0.76 11.86 -2.18
N LEU A 133 -0.10 10.96 -1.45
CA LEU A 133 1.15 11.25 -0.77
C LEU A 133 2.32 11.27 -1.77
N PRO A 134 3.23 12.25 -1.71
CA PRO A 134 4.32 12.38 -2.68
C PRO A 134 5.27 11.17 -2.68
N TRP A 135 5.46 10.52 -1.53
CA TRP A 135 6.28 9.31 -1.39
C TRP A 135 5.56 8.00 -1.75
N ARG A 136 4.26 8.03 -2.09
CA ARG A 136 3.46 6.84 -2.48
C ARG A 136 2.84 7.02 -3.86
N ARG A 137 3.67 7.39 -4.83
CA ARG A 137 3.30 7.47 -6.25
C ARG A 137 3.70 6.20 -6.98
N VAL A 138 2.94 5.86 -8.01
CA VAL A 138 3.29 4.74 -8.90
C VAL A 138 4.35 5.25 -9.87
N PRO A 139 5.54 4.63 -9.94
CA PRO A 139 6.57 5.02 -10.89
C PRO A 139 6.07 4.84 -12.33
N THR A 140 6.41 5.78 -13.22
CA THR A 140 6.14 5.70 -14.66
C THR A 140 7.36 5.21 -15.46
N ALA A 141 8.56 5.37 -14.90
CA ALA A 141 9.80 4.96 -15.56
C ALA A 141 9.92 3.43 -15.67
N LYS A 142 10.22 2.92 -16.88
CA LYS A 142 10.38 1.49 -17.15
C LYS A 142 11.38 0.81 -16.21
N LYS A 143 12.53 1.44 -15.94
CA LYS A 143 13.56 0.93 -15.01
C LYS A 143 13.03 0.74 -13.59
N ALA A 144 12.17 1.66 -13.11
CA ALA A 144 11.59 1.59 -11.77
C ALA A 144 10.47 0.54 -11.65
N LEU A 145 9.87 0.14 -12.77
CA LEU A 145 8.83 -0.89 -12.82
C LEU A 145 9.40 -2.32 -13.00
N GLN A 146 10.64 -2.44 -13.49
CA GLN A 146 11.30 -3.72 -13.66
C GLN A 146 11.37 -4.46 -12.32
N ASN A 147 10.91 -5.71 -12.28
CA ASN A 147 10.88 -6.56 -11.08
C ASN A 147 10.04 -5.98 -9.91
N GLN A 148 9.23 -4.95 -10.16
CA GLN A 148 8.38 -4.29 -9.17
C GLN A 148 6.88 -4.42 -9.50
N THR A 149 6.55 -5.24 -10.50
CA THR A 149 5.18 -5.50 -10.99
C THR A 149 4.85 -6.99 -10.97
N ILE A 150 3.60 -7.30 -10.64
CA ILE A 150 3.02 -8.64 -10.67
C ILE A 150 2.54 -8.91 -12.11
N HIS A 151 3.00 -10.00 -12.71
CA HIS A 151 2.54 -10.43 -14.02
C HIS A 151 1.22 -11.21 -13.87
N VAL A 152 0.12 -10.70 -14.41
CA VAL A 152 -1.23 -11.25 -14.27
C VAL A 152 -1.72 -11.79 -15.62
N ARG A 153 -2.18 -13.03 -15.64
CA ARG A 153 -2.90 -13.67 -16.74
C ARG A 153 -4.40 -13.70 -16.43
N LEU A 154 -5.23 -13.28 -17.37
CA LEU A 154 -6.68 -13.30 -17.23
C LEU A 154 -7.18 -14.75 -17.18
N ALA A 155 -7.99 -15.04 -16.18
CA ALA A 155 -8.48 -16.40 -15.94
C ALA A 155 -9.66 -16.75 -16.87
N GLY A 156 -9.67 -17.97 -17.40
CA GLY A 156 -10.79 -18.54 -18.17
C GLY A 156 -10.96 -18.01 -19.60
N ILE A 157 -10.07 -17.13 -20.05
CA ILE A 157 -10.09 -16.60 -21.41
C ILE A 157 -8.76 -16.87 -22.10
N ASP A 158 -8.79 -16.90 -23.42
CA ASP A 158 -7.60 -16.94 -24.26
C ASP A 158 -7.74 -15.91 -25.37
N ALA A 159 -6.73 -15.05 -25.54
CA ALA A 159 -6.72 -14.04 -26.59
C ALA A 159 -5.91 -14.52 -27.80
N PRO A 160 -6.13 -13.96 -29.00
CA PRO A 160 -5.30 -14.26 -30.15
C PRO A 160 -3.85 -13.88 -29.90
N GLU A 161 -2.92 -14.73 -30.34
CA GLU A 161 -1.49 -14.58 -30.06
C GLU A 161 -0.86 -13.52 -30.98
N LEU A 162 -0.07 -12.64 -30.37
CA LEU A 162 0.78 -11.68 -31.06
C LEU A 162 1.95 -12.39 -31.74
N PRO A 163 2.62 -11.76 -32.72
CA PRO A 163 3.77 -12.36 -33.39
C PRO A 163 4.88 -12.60 -32.37
N HIS A 164 5.28 -13.86 -32.20
CA HIS A 164 6.26 -14.26 -31.20
C HIS A 164 7.18 -15.37 -31.74
N PHE A 165 8.49 -15.23 -31.53
CA PHE A 165 9.52 -16.20 -31.93
C PHE A 165 9.41 -16.69 -33.39
N GLY A 166 9.22 -15.76 -34.34
CA GLY A 166 9.13 -16.08 -35.76
C GLY A 166 7.79 -16.69 -36.19
N ARG A 167 6.81 -16.81 -35.28
CA ARG A 167 5.45 -17.25 -35.61
C ARG A 167 4.61 -16.06 -36.13
N PRO A 168 3.78 -16.27 -37.17
CA PRO A 168 2.94 -15.20 -37.70
C PRO A 168 1.88 -14.79 -36.68
N GLU A 169 1.53 -13.50 -36.69
CA GLU A 169 0.43 -12.96 -35.90
C GLU A 169 -0.91 -13.63 -36.23
N GLN A 170 -1.74 -13.88 -35.22
CA GLN A 170 -3.13 -14.29 -35.45
C GLN A 170 -4.00 -13.08 -35.84
N PRO A 171 -4.99 -13.28 -36.74
CA PRO A 171 -5.99 -12.25 -37.01
C PRO A 171 -6.61 -11.71 -35.72
N TYR A 172 -6.78 -10.38 -35.63
CA TYR A 172 -7.34 -9.66 -34.47
C TYR A 172 -6.48 -9.67 -33.19
N ALA A 173 -5.23 -10.16 -33.21
CA ALA A 173 -4.35 -10.12 -32.04
C ALA A 173 -4.01 -8.69 -31.61
N GLN A 174 -3.59 -7.82 -32.56
CA GLN A 174 -3.35 -6.41 -32.26
C GLN A 174 -4.61 -5.68 -31.77
N ASP A 175 -5.79 -5.99 -32.30
CA ASP A 175 -7.05 -5.37 -31.87
C ASP A 175 -7.41 -5.77 -30.43
N ALA A 176 -7.21 -7.03 -30.06
CA ALA A 176 -7.41 -7.52 -28.71
C ALA A 176 -6.44 -6.83 -27.72
N LEU A 177 -5.17 -6.67 -28.10
CA LEU A 177 -4.19 -5.92 -27.30
C LEU A 177 -4.61 -4.45 -27.12
N ASN A 178 -5.00 -3.78 -28.21
CA ASN A 178 -5.42 -2.39 -28.20
C ASN A 178 -6.67 -2.20 -27.32
N TRP A 179 -7.65 -3.11 -27.42
CA TRP A 179 -8.84 -3.09 -26.59
C TRP A 179 -8.50 -3.25 -25.11
N LEU A 180 -7.67 -4.24 -24.75
CA LEU A 180 -7.29 -4.48 -23.36
C LEU A 180 -6.53 -3.26 -22.81
N THR A 181 -5.58 -2.75 -23.58
CA THR A 181 -4.81 -1.54 -23.23
C THR A 181 -5.71 -0.34 -22.99
N GLY A 182 -6.68 -0.07 -23.86
CA GLY A 182 -7.65 1.02 -23.65
C GLY A 182 -8.61 0.78 -22.48
N TYR A 183 -8.98 -0.47 -22.23
CA TYR A 183 -9.96 -0.84 -21.22
C TYR A 183 -9.40 -0.82 -19.79
N ILE A 184 -8.19 -1.34 -19.58
CA ILE A 184 -7.55 -1.44 -18.24
C ILE A 184 -6.31 -0.55 -18.07
N GLY A 185 -5.73 -0.03 -19.15
CA GLY A 185 -4.49 0.75 -19.11
C GLY A 185 -4.58 1.91 -18.12
N GLU A 186 -3.53 2.05 -17.30
CA GLU A 186 -3.38 3.07 -16.26
C GLU A 186 -4.47 3.12 -15.17
N ARG A 187 -5.46 2.22 -15.22
CA ARG A 187 -6.56 2.17 -14.25
C ARG A 187 -6.17 1.34 -13.04
N ARG A 188 -6.91 1.55 -11.96
CA ARG A 188 -6.83 0.73 -10.76
C ARG A 188 -7.75 -0.48 -10.91
N VAL A 189 -7.19 -1.67 -10.74
CA VAL A 189 -7.89 -2.94 -10.89
C VAL A 189 -7.76 -3.78 -9.62
N ARG A 190 -8.71 -4.70 -9.45
CA ARG A 190 -8.72 -5.69 -8.38
C ARG A 190 -8.64 -7.07 -9.01
N ALA A 191 -7.52 -7.75 -8.81
CA ALA A 191 -7.26 -9.09 -9.32
C ALA A 191 -7.55 -10.13 -8.23
N TYR A 192 -8.48 -11.04 -8.47
CA TYR A 192 -8.79 -12.18 -7.61
C TYR A 192 -7.93 -13.35 -8.05
N VAL A 193 -6.90 -13.63 -7.26
CA VAL A 193 -5.83 -14.57 -7.60
C VAL A 193 -6.28 -16.00 -7.34
N TYR A 194 -6.03 -16.92 -8.26
CA TYR A 194 -6.39 -18.33 -8.11
C TYR A 194 -5.17 -19.25 -7.99
N LYS A 195 -4.23 -19.17 -8.94
CA LYS A 195 -2.99 -19.95 -8.92
C LYS A 195 -1.82 -19.16 -9.47
N GLN A 196 -0.63 -19.65 -9.18
CA GLN A 196 0.59 -19.23 -9.85
C GLN A 196 0.93 -20.22 -10.97
N ASP A 197 1.38 -19.69 -12.09
CA ASP A 197 1.78 -20.44 -13.29
C ASP A 197 3.31 -20.59 -13.37
N GLN A 198 3.79 -21.54 -14.17
CA GLN A 198 5.21 -21.87 -14.35
C GLN A 198 6.05 -20.69 -14.86
N TYR A 199 5.43 -19.77 -15.60
CA TYR A 199 6.08 -18.57 -16.13
C TYR A 199 6.17 -17.42 -15.12
N SER A 200 6.08 -17.70 -13.82
CA SER A 200 6.02 -16.68 -12.75
C SER A 200 4.89 -15.66 -12.98
N ARG A 201 3.76 -16.13 -13.53
CA ARG A 201 2.52 -15.36 -13.70
C ARG A 201 1.50 -15.78 -12.65
N VAL A 202 0.56 -14.89 -12.36
CA VAL A 202 -0.59 -15.21 -11.53
C VAL A 202 -1.85 -15.25 -12.38
N VAL A 203 -2.60 -16.35 -12.31
CA VAL A 203 -3.89 -16.49 -12.98
C VAL A 203 -4.95 -15.86 -12.08
N ALA A 204 -5.68 -14.87 -12.61
CA ALA A 204 -6.64 -14.11 -11.82
C ALA A 204 -7.83 -13.60 -12.63
N THR A 205 -9.00 -13.54 -11.99
CA THR A 205 -10.14 -12.77 -12.50
C THR A 205 -9.98 -11.32 -12.11
N VAL A 206 -10.08 -10.41 -13.07
CA VAL A 206 -9.74 -9.00 -12.86
C VAL A 206 -10.97 -8.14 -13.00
N PHE A 207 -11.20 -7.30 -12.01
CA PHE A 207 -12.29 -6.33 -12.00
C PHE A 207 -11.75 -4.92 -12.09
N VAL A 208 -12.30 -4.15 -13.02
CA VAL A 208 -12.13 -2.71 -13.10
C VAL A 208 -13.34 -2.02 -12.50
N ARG A 209 -13.11 -0.95 -11.73
CA ARG A 209 -14.20 -0.10 -11.23
C ARG A 209 -14.49 0.98 -12.25
N LYS A 210 -15.70 0.97 -12.82
CA LYS A 210 -16.23 2.07 -13.63
C LYS A 210 -17.34 2.74 -12.83
N TRP A 211 -17.07 3.95 -12.37
CA TRP A 211 -18.00 4.70 -11.51
C TRP A 211 -18.30 3.92 -10.21
N LEU A 212 -19.56 3.59 -9.95
CA LEU A 212 -19.97 2.74 -8.81
C LEU A 212 -19.98 1.23 -9.11
N LEU A 213 -19.85 0.82 -10.37
CA LEU A 213 -19.98 -0.58 -10.78
C LEU A 213 -18.63 -1.27 -10.99
N ARG A 214 -18.56 -2.53 -10.57
CA ARG A 214 -17.43 -3.42 -10.88
C ARG A 214 -17.72 -4.16 -12.18
N ARG A 215 -16.77 -4.14 -13.11
CA ARG A 215 -16.85 -4.85 -14.38
C ARG A 215 -15.72 -5.86 -14.45
N ASP A 216 -16.08 -7.10 -14.71
CA ASP A 216 -15.13 -8.18 -15.02
C ASP A 216 -14.50 -7.89 -16.39
N VAL A 217 -13.16 -7.84 -16.45
CA VAL A 217 -12.42 -7.55 -17.67
C VAL A 217 -12.54 -8.69 -18.68
N GLY A 218 -12.40 -9.94 -18.22
CA GLY A 218 -12.42 -11.10 -19.13
C GLY A 218 -13.79 -11.33 -19.74
N LEU A 219 -14.84 -11.15 -18.95
CA LEU A 219 -16.22 -11.21 -19.46
C LEU A 219 -16.47 -10.16 -20.56
N GLN A 220 -15.90 -8.96 -20.42
CA GLN A 220 -16.07 -7.89 -21.41
C GLN A 220 -15.26 -8.16 -22.68
N MET A 221 -14.06 -8.74 -22.56
CA MET A 221 -13.30 -9.22 -23.72
C MET A 221 -14.07 -10.26 -24.53
N LEU A 222 -14.65 -11.27 -23.85
CA LEU A 222 -15.47 -12.29 -24.50
C LEU A 222 -16.68 -11.68 -25.21
N ARG A 223 -17.35 -10.72 -24.56
CA ARG A 223 -18.53 -10.06 -25.10
C ARG A 223 -18.22 -9.22 -26.34
N GLU A 224 -17.06 -8.58 -26.39
CA GLU A 224 -16.60 -7.83 -27.56
C GLU A 224 -15.92 -8.71 -28.62
N GLY A 225 -15.75 -10.01 -28.34
CA GLY A 225 -15.17 -10.97 -29.29
C GLY A 225 -13.65 -10.85 -29.44
N PHE A 226 -12.94 -10.31 -28.44
CA PHE A 226 -11.48 -10.21 -28.44
C PHE A 226 -10.78 -11.36 -27.71
N ALA A 227 -11.55 -12.34 -27.23
CA ALA A 227 -11.05 -13.56 -26.61
C ALA A 227 -12.02 -14.72 -26.83
N THR A 228 -11.53 -15.94 -26.66
CA THR A 228 -12.32 -17.17 -26.61
C THR A 228 -12.32 -17.75 -25.19
N VAL A 229 -13.29 -18.58 -24.86
CA VAL A 229 -13.29 -19.29 -23.58
C VAL A 229 -12.20 -20.37 -23.60
N TYR A 230 -11.41 -20.47 -22.52
CA TYR A 230 -10.33 -21.45 -22.45
C TYR A 230 -10.88 -22.84 -22.09
N GLU A 231 -10.81 -23.81 -23.02
CA GLU A 231 -11.41 -25.14 -22.89
C GLU A 231 -10.40 -26.26 -22.56
N ALA A 232 -9.43 -26.01 -21.68
CA ALA A 232 -8.56 -27.10 -21.21
C ALA A 232 -9.21 -27.87 -20.05
N ASN A 233 -9.34 -29.19 -20.23
CA ASN A 233 -9.85 -30.14 -19.22
C ASN A 233 -9.09 -30.08 -17.89
N THR A 234 -7.83 -29.62 -17.88
CA THR A 234 -7.00 -29.42 -16.71
C THR A 234 -6.46 -27.99 -16.71
N GLY A 235 -6.79 -27.21 -15.67
CA GLY A 235 -6.18 -25.90 -15.43
C GLY A 235 -6.98 -24.67 -15.88
N ALA A 236 -8.19 -24.84 -16.41
CA ALA A 236 -9.11 -23.72 -16.62
C ALA A 236 -9.71 -23.27 -15.27
N GLU A 237 -9.29 -22.09 -14.80
CA GLU A 237 -9.75 -21.55 -13.52
C GLU A 237 -10.78 -20.46 -13.75
N PHE A 238 -12.05 -20.80 -13.68
CA PHE A 238 -13.16 -19.84 -13.78
C PHE A 238 -13.61 -19.29 -12.42
N GLY A 239 -12.98 -19.72 -11.33
CA GLY A 239 -13.42 -19.46 -9.96
C GLY A 239 -14.66 -20.28 -9.58
N THR A 240 -15.81 -20.00 -10.21
CA THR A 240 -17.09 -20.67 -9.93
C THR A 240 -17.78 -21.15 -11.22
N LYS A 241 -18.59 -22.23 -11.14
CA LYS A 241 -19.36 -22.75 -12.28
C LYS A 241 -20.27 -21.69 -12.94
N GLN A 242 -20.89 -20.83 -12.13
CA GLN A 242 -21.72 -19.73 -12.63
C GLN A 242 -20.93 -18.70 -13.46
N THR A 243 -19.64 -18.52 -13.16
CA THR A 243 -18.77 -17.60 -13.91
C THR A 243 -18.42 -18.21 -15.27
N GLU A 244 -18.12 -19.50 -15.31
CA GLU A 244 -17.92 -20.25 -16.57
C GLU A 244 -19.15 -20.15 -17.48
N GLU A 245 -20.35 -20.39 -16.96
CA GLU A 245 -21.59 -20.26 -17.73
C GLU A 245 -21.78 -18.86 -18.30
N LYS A 246 -21.47 -17.81 -17.52
CA LYS A 246 -21.52 -16.42 -17.99
C LYS A 246 -20.52 -16.17 -19.12
N TYR A 247 -19.33 -16.74 -19.02
CA TYR A 247 -18.28 -16.62 -20.04
C TYR A 247 -18.70 -17.30 -21.34
N ARG A 248 -19.20 -18.54 -21.26
CA ARG A 248 -19.74 -19.28 -22.41
C ARG A 248 -20.90 -18.53 -23.08
N LYS A 249 -21.84 -18.00 -22.29
CA LYS A 249 -22.94 -17.16 -22.82
C LYS A 249 -22.43 -15.89 -23.50
N ALA A 250 -21.43 -15.22 -22.93
CA ALA A 250 -20.84 -14.02 -23.53
C ALA A 250 -20.16 -14.33 -24.87
N GLU A 251 -19.43 -15.44 -24.95
CA GLU A 251 -18.81 -15.90 -26.19
C GLU A 251 -19.86 -16.28 -27.25
N GLN A 252 -20.91 -17.02 -26.88
CA GLN A 252 -22.03 -17.32 -27.78
C GLN A 252 -22.70 -16.05 -28.31
N TRP A 253 -22.87 -15.03 -27.47
CA TRP A 253 -23.41 -13.74 -27.88
C TRP A 253 -22.49 -13.01 -28.87
N ALA A 254 -21.18 -13.02 -28.63
CA ALA A 254 -20.20 -12.44 -29.55
C ALA A 254 -20.14 -13.18 -30.89
N LYS A 255 -20.25 -14.53 -30.87
CA LYS A 255 -20.38 -15.39 -32.06
C LYS A 255 -21.64 -15.03 -32.86
N PHE A 256 -22.78 -14.91 -32.19
CA PHE A 256 -24.06 -14.54 -32.82
C PHE A 256 -24.02 -13.14 -33.44
N ARG A 257 -23.41 -12.18 -32.74
CA ARG A 257 -23.25 -10.79 -33.19
C ARG A 257 -22.08 -10.56 -34.14
N ARG A 258 -21.27 -11.59 -34.42
CA ARG A 258 -20.06 -11.52 -35.27
C ARG A 258 -19.11 -10.39 -34.89
N LYS A 259 -18.83 -10.26 -33.59
CA LYS A 259 -17.92 -9.22 -33.07
C LYS A 259 -16.46 -9.69 -33.05
N GLY A 260 -15.53 -8.76 -33.28
CA GLY A 260 -14.09 -8.99 -33.15
C GLY A 260 -13.63 -10.19 -33.96
N LEU A 261 -12.98 -11.14 -33.28
CA LEU A 261 -12.52 -12.43 -33.83
C LEU A 261 -13.62 -13.12 -34.67
N TRP A 262 -14.88 -13.07 -34.22
CA TRP A 262 -15.99 -13.76 -34.88
C TRP A 262 -16.50 -13.10 -36.16
N ALA A 263 -16.02 -11.90 -36.50
CA ALA A 263 -16.36 -11.22 -37.75
C ALA A 263 -15.79 -11.96 -38.97
N GLY A 264 -14.55 -12.46 -38.85
CA GLY A 264 -13.83 -13.18 -39.92
C GLY A 264 -14.12 -14.68 -40.01
N ARG A 265 -15.17 -15.20 -39.33
CA ARG A 265 -15.44 -16.65 -39.26
C ARG A 265 -15.69 -17.32 -40.63
N LYS A 266 -16.01 -16.54 -41.67
CA LYS A 266 -16.22 -17.04 -43.03
C LYS A 266 -14.92 -17.08 -43.86
N ASP A 267 -13.84 -16.49 -43.35
CA ASP A 267 -12.57 -16.42 -44.06
C ASP A 267 -11.85 -17.77 -43.92
N ALA A 268 -11.29 -18.26 -45.02
CA ALA A 268 -10.66 -19.59 -45.10
C ALA A 268 -9.43 -19.76 -44.17
N GLY A 269 -8.97 -18.68 -43.52
CA GLY A 269 -7.86 -18.67 -42.56
C GLY A 269 -8.27 -18.43 -41.11
N PHE A 270 -9.56 -18.51 -40.76
CA PHE A 270 -10.01 -18.36 -39.38
C PHE A 270 -9.51 -19.53 -38.52
N GLU A 271 -8.68 -19.22 -37.53
CA GLU A 271 -8.17 -20.17 -36.54
C GLU A 271 -8.39 -19.57 -35.15
N THR A 272 -8.94 -20.35 -34.22
CA THR A 272 -9.08 -19.91 -32.83
C THR A 272 -7.73 -19.92 -32.10
N PRO A 273 -7.57 -19.14 -31.01
CA PRO A 273 -6.31 -19.14 -30.26
C PRO A 273 -5.86 -20.53 -29.79
N GLY A 274 -6.82 -21.36 -29.38
CA GLY A 274 -6.56 -22.74 -28.99
C GLY A 274 -6.12 -23.65 -30.13
N GLU A 275 -6.69 -23.48 -31.33
CA GLU A 275 -6.28 -24.24 -32.53
C GLU A 275 -4.87 -23.84 -32.99
N TYR A 276 -4.58 -22.55 -33.01
CA TYR A 276 -3.23 -22.04 -33.33
C TYR A 276 -2.19 -22.59 -32.36
N LYS A 277 -2.49 -22.61 -31.05
CA LYS A 277 -1.62 -23.22 -30.05
C LYS A 277 -1.43 -24.71 -30.27
N LYS A 278 -2.44 -25.45 -30.73
CA LYS A 278 -2.29 -26.87 -31.09
C LYS A 278 -1.42 -27.04 -32.33
N ARG A 279 -1.58 -26.18 -33.35
CA ARG A 279 -0.79 -26.19 -34.59
C ARG A 279 0.70 -25.93 -34.34
N PHE A 280 1.04 -24.98 -33.47
CA PHE A 280 2.42 -24.62 -33.17
C PHE A 280 2.97 -25.20 -31.85
N GLY A 281 2.14 -25.85 -31.05
CA GLY A 281 2.47 -26.31 -29.69
C GLY A 281 2.82 -27.80 -29.58
N SER A 282 2.69 -28.58 -30.64
CA SER A 282 3.15 -29.99 -30.69
C SER A 282 4.68 -30.17 -30.76
N GLY A 283 5.44 -29.08 -30.61
CA GLY A 283 6.90 -29.11 -30.52
C GLY A 283 7.41 -27.93 -29.68
N SER A 284 7.36 -28.05 -28.35
CA SER A 284 8.23 -27.22 -27.50
C SER A 284 9.55 -27.98 -27.34
N PRO A 285 10.71 -27.42 -27.71
CA PRO A 285 11.98 -27.98 -27.29
C PRO A 285 12.10 -27.82 -25.77
N VAL A 286 12.69 -28.86 -25.18
CA VAL A 286 12.99 -29.05 -23.75
C VAL A 286 13.82 -27.89 -23.19
#